data_AF-A0A915UB37-F1
#
_entry.id   AF-A0A915UB37-F1
#
_cell.length_a   1.000
_cell.length_b   1.000
_cell.length_c   1.000
_cell.angle_alpha   90.00
_cell.angle_beta   90.00
_cell.angle_gamma   90.00
#
_symmetry.space_group_name_H-M   'P 1'
#
loop_
_entity.id
_entity.type
_entity.pdbx_description
1 polymer ?
#
loop_
_entity_poly.entity_id
_entity_poly.type
_entity_poly.pdbx_seq_one_letter_code
_entity_poly.pdbx_strand_id
1 'polypeptide(L)'
;MPANLSLCLVWIAWCTLHSFLVSRRITAYLSRRGGIWRGGARLFYISFSLLSLLPVIWYQYQLPKQVLFRYHGPWRLLQALLLLYALIMFHGGKKVYDMEYFLGLKQWREYRAGSQHSREIPFRCSGILRHVRHPWYSGGLALLWAAGPVTDVNLISRMVLSLYLGIGTMLEERKLKEELGHRYIEYCRQVPMLVPWKTGPGGDATDTENQKK
;
A
#
# COMPACT_ATOMS: atom_id res chain seq x y z
N MET A 1 9.49 -21.06 24.22
CA MET A 1 8.34 -20.21 23.83
C MET A 1 7.67 -20.86 22.63
N PRO A 2 6.32 -20.94 22.56
CA PRO A 2 5.68 -21.54 21.40
C PRO A 2 6.11 -20.74 20.16
N ALA A 3 6.59 -21.41 19.12
CA ALA A 3 7.20 -20.78 17.94
C ALA A 3 6.29 -19.76 17.23
N ASN A 4 4.98 -19.84 17.50
CA ASN A 4 3.97 -18.89 17.06
C ASN A 4 4.12 -17.51 17.72
N LEU A 5 4.49 -17.45 19.00
CA LEU A 5 4.67 -16.18 19.72
C LEU A 5 5.92 -15.44 19.25
N SER A 6 7.03 -16.16 19.01
CA SER A 6 8.23 -15.56 18.44
C SER A 6 7.97 -15.03 17.03
N LEU A 7 7.20 -15.76 16.22
CA LEU A 7 6.80 -15.30 14.89
C LEU A 7 5.95 -14.02 14.95
N CYS A 8 4.97 -13.95 15.85
CA CYS A 8 4.20 -12.72 16.10
C CYS A 8 5.11 -11.53 16.41
N LEU A 9 6.05 -11.71 17.36
CA LEU A 9 6.97 -10.66 17.77
C LEU A 9 7.87 -10.19 16.62
N VAL A 10 8.39 -11.12 15.82
CA VAL A 10 9.23 -10.80 14.66
C VAL A 10 8.45 -10.01 13.60
N TRP A 11 7.21 -10.41 13.30
CA TRP A 11 6.35 -9.66 12.37
C TRP A 11 6.00 -8.26 12.89
N ILE A 12 5.64 -8.14 14.18
CA ILE A 12 5.33 -6.85 14.80
C ILE A 12 6.57 -5.95 14.82
N ALA A 13 7.73 -6.49 15.17
CA ALA A 13 9.00 -5.78 15.16
C ALA A 13 9.34 -5.27 13.75
N TRP A 14 9.19 -6.11 12.74
CA TRP A 14 9.41 -5.71 11.35
C TRP A 14 8.42 -4.64 10.89
N CYS A 15 7.13 -4.78 11.19
CA CYS A 15 6.11 -3.76 10.85
C CYS A 15 6.40 -2.41 11.52
N THR A 16 6.85 -2.45 12.78
CA THR A 16 7.23 -1.26 13.55
C THR A 16 8.47 -0.60 12.93
N LEU A 17 9.51 -1.39 12.63
CA LEU A 17 10.73 -0.92 11.98
C LEU A 17 10.42 -0.30 10.61
N HIS A 18 9.62 -0.97 9.79
CA HIS A 18 9.19 -0.48 8.48
C HIS A 18 8.44 0.86 8.59
N SER A 19 7.48 0.96 9.51
CA SER A 19 6.73 2.21 9.74
C SER A 19 7.63 3.35 10.22
N PHE A 20 8.61 3.03 11.08
CA PHE A 20 9.59 3.98 11.56
C PHE A 20 10.44 4.51 10.40
N LEU A 21 10.96 3.63 9.54
CA LEU A 21 11.76 3.98 8.35
C LEU A 21 11.01 4.85 7.34
N VAL A 22 9.73 4.55 7.11
CA VAL A 22 8.85 5.30 6.19
C VAL A 22 8.37 6.62 6.80
N SER A 23 8.58 6.84 8.11
CA SER A 23 8.10 8.03 8.79
C SER A 23 8.64 9.32 8.16
N ARG A 24 7.78 10.36 8.15
CA ARG A 24 8.14 11.70 7.64
C ARG A 24 9.36 12.29 8.36
N ARG A 25 9.59 11.89 9.61
CA ARG A 25 10.73 12.37 10.42
C ARG A 25 12.06 11.86 9.88
N ILE A 26 12.16 10.57 9.60
CA ILE A 26 13.41 9.96 9.09
C ILE A 26 13.66 10.38 7.66
N THR A 27 12.62 10.35 6.82
CA THR A 27 12.74 10.79 5.42
C THR A 27 13.12 12.27 5.32
N ALA A 28 12.56 13.15 6.18
CA ALA A 28 13.00 14.54 6.26
C ALA A 28 14.43 14.67 6.79
N TYR A 29 14.81 13.90 7.83
CA TYR A 29 16.17 13.92 8.37
C TYR A 29 17.22 13.50 7.33
N LEU A 30 16.99 12.40 6.61
CA LEU A 30 17.88 11.94 5.52
C LEU A 30 17.93 12.96 4.38
N SER A 31 16.78 13.51 3.97
CA SER A 31 16.73 14.50 2.89
C SER A 31 17.44 15.80 3.26
N ARG A 32 17.40 16.19 4.55
CA ARG A 32 18.11 17.35 5.11
C ARG A 32 19.63 17.19 5.13
N ARG A 33 20.16 15.95 5.15
CA ARG A 33 21.61 15.71 5.01
C ARG A 33 22.16 16.12 3.64
N GLY A 34 21.30 16.41 2.67
CA GLY A 34 21.73 16.92 1.36
C GLY A 34 22.39 15.85 0.47
N GLY A 35 22.84 16.28 -0.71
CA GLY A 35 23.45 15.40 -1.70
C GLY A 35 22.51 14.31 -2.22
N ILE A 36 23.07 13.12 -2.44
CA ILE A 36 22.39 11.91 -2.95
C ILE A 36 21.12 11.58 -2.16
N TRP A 37 21.06 11.90 -0.87
CA TRP A 37 19.93 11.59 0.00
C TRP A 37 18.66 12.38 -0.32
N ARG A 38 18.76 13.55 -0.98
CA ARG A 38 17.56 14.32 -1.40
C ARG A 38 16.68 13.54 -2.38
N GLY A 39 17.30 12.83 -3.32
CA GLY A 39 16.58 11.99 -4.29
C GLY A 39 16.53 10.51 -3.89
N GLY A 40 17.57 10.02 -3.20
CA GLY A 40 17.79 8.60 -2.93
C GLY A 40 17.20 8.09 -1.62
N ALA A 41 16.77 8.96 -0.70
CA ALA A 41 16.18 8.51 0.58
C ALA A 41 14.97 7.59 0.38
N ARG A 42 14.17 7.84 -0.68
CA ARG A 42 13.01 7.02 -1.00
C ARG A 42 13.39 5.61 -1.46
N LEU A 43 14.32 5.51 -2.39
CA LEU A 43 14.84 4.22 -2.88
C LEU A 43 15.51 3.43 -1.76
N PHE A 44 16.31 4.10 -0.92
CA PHE A 44 17.01 3.47 0.19
C PHE A 44 16.05 2.76 1.15
N TYR A 45 14.97 3.42 1.59
CA TYR A 45 14.06 2.78 2.53
C TYR A 45 13.28 1.62 1.91
N ILE A 46 12.89 1.71 0.63
CA ILE A 46 12.18 0.62 -0.06
C ILE A 46 13.08 -0.61 -0.14
N SER A 47 14.32 -0.43 -0.60
CA SER A 47 15.31 -1.49 -0.69
C SER A 47 15.60 -2.10 0.68
N PHE A 48 15.79 -1.27 1.71
CA PHE A 48 16.03 -1.76 3.08
C PHE A 48 14.81 -2.51 3.65
N SER A 49 13.60 -2.03 3.38
CA SER A 49 12.35 -2.69 3.81
C SER A 49 12.18 -4.05 3.14
N LEU A 50 12.48 -4.16 1.85
CA LEU A 50 12.46 -5.44 1.13
C LEU A 50 13.54 -6.40 1.65
N LEU A 51 14.76 -5.89 1.85
CA LEU A 51 15.87 -6.70 2.34
C LEU A 51 15.62 -7.22 3.76
N SER A 52 15.10 -6.37 4.65
CA SER A 52 14.74 -6.76 6.03
C SER A 52 13.53 -7.69 6.10
N LEU A 53 12.68 -7.73 5.07
CA LEU A 53 11.56 -8.66 4.99
C LEU A 53 12.01 -10.10 4.68
N LEU A 54 13.10 -10.27 3.92
CA LEU A 54 13.59 -11.60 3.53
C LEU A 54 13.90 -12.51 4.73
N PRO A 55 14.62 -12.07 5.78
CA PRO A 55 14.84 -12.87 6.99
C PRO A 55 13.54 -13.27 7.70
N VAL A 56 12.55 -12.36 7.76
CA VAL A 56 11.25 -12.63 8.41
C VAL A 56 10.51 -13.74 7.67
N ILE A 57 10.44 -13.63 6.34
CA ILE A 57 9.83 -14.63 5.49
C ILE A 57 10.59 -15.95 5.59
N TRP A 58 11.92 -15.92 5.53
CA TRP A 58 12.75 -17.11 5.64
C TRP A 58 12.53 -17.82 6.97
N TYR A 59 12.54 -17.10 8.09
CA TYR A 59 12.20 -17.65 9.41
C TYR A 59 10.82 -18.30 9.43
N GLN A 60 9.82 -17.64 8.84
CA GLN A 60 8.48 -18.19 8.70
C GLN A 60 8.44 -19.50 7.88
N TYR A 61 9.26 -19.61 6.83
CA TYR A 61 9.31 -20.81 6.00
C TYR A 61 9.93 -22.02 6.71
N GLN A 62 10.85 -21.78 7.67
CA GLN A 62 11.53 -22.83 8.45
C GLN A 62 10.64 -23.44 9.54
N LEU A 63 9.57 -22.75 9.93
CA LEU A 63 8.66 -23.25 10.96
C LEU A 63 7.85 -24.45 10.45
N PRO A 64 7.66 -25.50 11.27
CA PRO A 64 6.75 -26.59 10.94
C PRO A 64 5.34 -26.03 10.78
N LYS A 65 4.71 -26.31 9.64
CA LYS A 65 3.44 -25.69 9.24
C LYS A 65 2.35 -26.74 9.30
N GLN A 66 1.32 -26.48 10.08
CA GLN A 66 0.10 -27.27 10.00
C GLN A 66 -0.89 -26.57 9.09
N VAL A 67 -1.36 -27.29 8.07
CA VAL A 67 -2.33 -26.74 7.14
C VAL A 67 -3.70 -26.76 7.80
N LEU A 68 -4.20 -25.59 8.17
CA LEU A 68 -5.52 -25.42 8.78
C LEU A 68 -6.63 -25.45 7.73
N PHE A 69 -6.38 -24.86 6.56
CA PHE A 69 -7.38 -24.79 5.49
C PHE A 69 -6.73 -24.89 4.11
N ARG A 70 -7.20 -25.85 3.32
CA ARG A 70 -6.86 -25.97 1.89
C ARG A 70 -8.07 -25.59 1.06
N TYR A 71 -7.85 -24.76 0.04
CA TYR A 71 -8.88 -24.48 -0.96
C TYR A 71 -9.15 -25.76 -1.79
N HIS A 72 -10.25 -26.45 -1.49
CA HIS A 72 -10.73 -27.62 -2.23
C HIS A 72 -12.18 -27.43 -2.69
N GLY A 73 -12.54 -28.06 -3.81
CA GLY A 73 -13.89 -27.98 -4.39
C GLY A 73 -14.34 -26.53 -4.64
N PRO A 74 -15.52 -26.11 -4.14
CA PRO A 74 -16.07 -24.76 -4.39
C PRO A 74 -15.18 -23.64 -3.84
N TRP A 75 -14.38 -23.91 -2.81
CA TRP A 75 -13.46 -22.93 -2.24
C TRP A 75 -12.34 -22.52 -3.22
N ARG A 76 -12.01 -23.35 -4.21
CA ARG A 76 -11.08 -22.96 -5.28
C ARG A 76 -11.65 -21.88 -6.18
N LEU A 77 -12.96 -21.90 -6.42
CA LEU A 77 -13.62 -20.83 -7.17
C LEU A 77 -13.50 -19.52 -6.40
N LEU A 78 -13.76 -19.53 -5.09
CA LEU A 78 -13.56 -18.35 -4.24
C LEU A 78 -12.11 -17.84 -4.30
N GLN A 79 -11.13 -18.74 -4.20
CA GLN A 79 -9.72 -18.38 -4.32
C GLN A 79 -9.41 -17.74 -5.69
N ALA A 80 -9.91 -18.32 -6.77
CA ALA A 80 -9.72 -17.79 -8.12
C ALA A 80 -10.38 -16.41 -8.30
N LEU A 81 -11.58 -16.21 -7.74
CA LEU A 81 -12.27 -14.92 -7.75
C LEU A 81 -11.49 -13.86 -6.95
N LEU A 82 -10.92 -14.22 -5.79
CA LEU A 82 -10.07 -13.30 -5.01
C LEU A 82 -8.78 -12.93 -5.76
N LEU A 83 -8.16 -13.89 -6.45
CA LEU A 83 -6.97 -13.62 -7.26
C LEU A 83 -7.30 -12.74 -8.48
N LEU A 84 -8.43 -13.02 -9.15
CA LEU A 84 -8.92 -12.20 -10.25
C LEU A 84 -9.23 -10.78 -9.78
N TYR A 85 -9.90 -10.66 -8.63
CA TYR A 85 -10.16 -9.39 -7.99
C TYR A 85 -8.86 -8.62 -7.69
N ALA A 86 -7.85 -9.28 -7.09
CA ALA A 86 -6.55 -8.68 -6.83
C ALA A 86 -5.87 -8.19 -8.13
N LEU A 87 -5.95 -8.98 -9.20
CA LEU A 87 -5.40 -8.62 -10.50
C LEU A 87 -6.07 -7.37 -11.08
N ILE A 88 -7.41 -7.29 -11.03
CA ILE A 88 -8.17 -6.11 -11.49
C ILE A 88 -7.76 -4.88 -10.68
N MET A 89 -7.65 -5.01 -9.35
CA MET A 89 -7.25 -3.93 -8.46
C MET A 89 -5.84 -3.42 -8.75
N PHE A 90 -4.85 -4.31 -8.93
CA PHE A 90 -3.48 -3.91 -9.27
C PHE A 90 -3.38 -3.31 -10.67
N HIS A 91 -4.09 -3.88 -11.64
CA HIS A 91 -4.11 -3.36 -13.01
C HIS A 91 -4.74 -1.96 -13.06
N GLY A 92 -5.88 -1.77 -12.40
CA GLY A 92 -6.52 -0.47 -12.27
C GLY A 92 -5.65 0.52 -11.49
N GLY A 93 -5.07 0.08 -10.37
CA GLY A 93 -4.21 0.89 -9.52
C GLY A 93 -2.95 1.38 -10.23
N LYS A 94 -2.33 0.57 -11.11
CA LYS A 94 -1.17 0.97 -11.91
C LYS A 94 -1.45 2.17 -12.84
N LYS A 95 -2.68 2.29 -13.34
CA LYS A 95 -3.08 3.41 -14.23
C LYS A 95 -3.22 4.73 -13.50
N VAL A 96 -3.42 4.68 -12.19
CA VAL A 96 -3.70 5.84 -11.34
C VAL A 96 -2.45 6.26 -10.55
N TYR A 97 -1.76 5.28 -9.95
CA TYR A 97 -0.58 5.51 -9.16
C TYR A 97 0.66 5.50 -10.05
N ASP A 98 1.40 6.60 -10.05
CA ASP A 98 2.70 6.71 -10.70
C ASP A 98 3.72 5.80 -9.96
N MET A 99 3.96 4.62 -10.54
CA MET A 99 4.87 3.62 -9.98
C MET A 99 6.30 4.15 -9.83
N GLU A 100 6.74 5.03 -10.74
CA GLU A 100 8.09 5.60 -10.68
C GLU A 100 8.20 6.58 -9.51
N TYR A 101 7.12 7.31 -9.22
CA TYR A 101 7.02 8.17 -8.04
C TYR A 101 6.93 7.35 -6.74
N PHE A 102 6.18 6.25 -6.73
CA PHE A 102 6.08 5.34 -5.59
C PHE A 102 7.43 4.71 -5.26
N LEU A 103 8.14 4.20 -6.28
CA LEU A 103 9.45 3.58 -6.14
C LEU A 103 10.59 4.55 -5.79
N GLY A 104 10.38 5.87 -5.89
CA GLY A 104 11.47 6.83 -5.66
C GLY A 104 12.33 7.14 -6.89
N LEU A 105 12.07 6.46 -8.01
CA LEU A 105 12.85 6.60 -9.24
C LEU A 105 12.68 7.99 -9.86
N LYS A 106 11.47 8.55 -9.76
CA LYS A 106 11.15 9.89 -10.27
C LYS A 106 11.90 10.97 -9.49
N GLN A 107 11.92 10.86 -8.16
CA GLN A 107 12.65 11.76 -7.25
C GLN A 107 14.16 11.68 -7.47
N TRP A 108 14.68 10.47 -7.72
CA TRP A 108 16.08 10.28 -8.08
C TRP A 108 16.44 10.92 -9.42
N ARG A 109 15.59 10.74 -10.45
CA ARG A 109 15.80 11.37 -11.76
C ARG A 109 15.72 12.89 -11.68
N GLU A 110 14.76 13.45 -10.96
CA GLU A 110 14.62 14.89 -10.74
C GLU A 110 15.81 15.49 -9.99
N TYR A 111 16.30 14.78 -8.97
CA TYR A 111 17.53 15.15 -8.29
C TYR A 111 18.73 15.17 -9.26
N ARG A 112 18.89 14.13 -10.09
CA ARG A 112 19.98 14.08 -11.10
C ARG A 112 19.83 15.13 -12.20
N ALA A 113 18.60 15.56 -12.50
CA ALA A 113 18.30 16.59 -13.49
C ALA A 113 18.35 18.02 -12.92
N GLY A 114 18.67 18.19 -11.62
CA GLY A 114 18.74 19.51 -10.97
C GLY A 114 17.40 20.22 -10.82
N SER A 115 16.28 19.54 -11.05
CA SER A 115 14.94 20.13 -11.11
C SER A 115 14.29 20.12 -9.72
N GLN A 116 14.01 21.29 -9.14
CA GLN A 116 13.18 21.42 -7.94
C GLN A 116 11.73 21.75 -8.33
N HIS A 117 10.96 20.75 -8.75
CA HIS A 117 9.52 20.96 -8.88
C HIS A 117 8.84 20.69 -7.54
N SER A 118 8.33 21.76 -6.92
CA SER A 118 7.33 21.66 -5.86
C SER A 118 6.09 21.01 -6.48
N ARG A 119 5.72 19.81 -6.03
CA ARG A 119 4.65 19.04 -6.69
C ARG A 119 3.33 19.21 -5.97
N GLU A 120 2.38 19.81 -6.66
CA GLU A 120 0.96 19.60 -6.43
C GLU A 120 0.66 18.10 -6.52
N ILE A 121 -0.14 17.59 -5.58
CA ILE A 121 -0.66 16.23 -5.63
C ILE A 121 -1.82 16.27 -6.63
N PRO A 122 -1.68 15.68 -7.84
CA PRO A 122 -2.77 15.70 -8.80
C PRO A 122 -3.93 14.85 -8.26
N PHE A 123 -5.02 15.50 -7.87
CA PHE A 123 -6.22 14.80 -7.42
C PHE A 123 -7.00 14.28 -8.63
N ARG A 124 -7.01 12.95 -8.81
CA ARG A 124 -7.78 12.27 -9.85
C ARG A 124 -8.77 11.31 -9.19
N CYS A 125 -10.00 11.25 -9.71
CA CYS A 125 -11.07 10.36 -9.24
C CYS A 125 -11.60 9.42 -10.33
N SER A 126 -10.91 9.31 -11.45
CA SER A 126 -11.35 8.55 -12.63
C SER A 126 -10.91 7.06 -12.59
N GLY A 127 -11.58 6.25 -13.40
CA GLY A 127 -11.28 4.82 -13.55
C GLY A 127 -11.55 3.99 -12.29
N ILE A 128 -10.52 3.27 -11.81
CA ILE A 128 -10.65 2.38 -10.64
C ILE A 128 -10.97 3.15 -9.35
N LEU A 129 -10.52 4.41 -9.25
CA LEU A 129 -10.77 5.27 -8.11
C LEU A 129 -12.24 5.64 -7.95
N ARG A 130 -13.06 5.47 -9.00
CA ARG A 130 -14.51 5.62 -8.87
C ARG A 130 -15.16 4.51 -8.03
N HIS A 131 -14.50 3.37 -7.92
CA HIS A 131 -15.03 2.16 -7.28
C HIS A 131 -14.38 1.90 -5.92
N VAL A 132 -13.10 2.24 -5.75
CA VAL A 132 -12.37 2.03 -4.51
C VAL A 132 -11.28 3.08 -4.35
N ARG A 133 -11.14 3.66 -3.15
CA ARG A 133 -10.13 4.69 -2.87
C ARG A 133 -8.71 4.14 -2.86
N HIS A 134 -8.52 2.93 -2.32
CA HIS A 134 -7.22 2.30 -2.17
C HIS A 134 -7.16 0.94 -2.89
N PRO A 135 -7.13 0.92 -4.24
CA PRO A 135 -7.12 -0.32 -5.02
C PRO A 135 -5.92 -1.21 -4.70
N TRP A 136 -4.73 -0.65 -4.51
CA TRP A 136 -3.53 -1.41 -4.16
C TRP A 136 -3.63 -2.12 -2.81
N TYR A 137 -4.16 -1.44 -1.79
CA TYR A 137 -4.37 -2.02 -0.46
C TYR A 137 -5.44 -3.11 -0.51
N SER A 138 -6.52 -2.87 -1.27
CA SER A 138 -7.59 -3.85 -1.45
C SER A 138 -7.12 -5.11 -2.20
N GLY A 139 -6.40 -4.94 -3.31
CA GLY A 139 -5.81 -6.03 -4.07
C GLY A 139 -4.75 -6.77 -3.26
N GLY A 140 -3.95 -6.05 -2.47
CA GLY A 140 -2.98 -6.62 -1.53
C GLY A 140 -3.64 -7.50 -0.47
N LEU A 141 -4.74 -7.05 0.12
CA LEU A 141 -5.51 -7.83 1.09
C LEU A 141 -6.12 -9.08 0.44
N ALA A 142 -6.73 -8.95 -0.73
CA ALA A 142 -7.29 -10.09 -1.46
C ALA A 142 -6.21 -11.12 -1.82
N LEU A 143 -5.06 -10.66 -2.32
CA LEU A 143 -3.91 -11.52 -2.62
C LEU A 143 -3.39 -12.22 -1.37
N LEU A 144 -3.25 -11.49 -0.25
CA LEU A 144 -2.76 -12.02 1.02
C LEU A 144 -3.61 -13.19 1.52
N TRP A 145 -4.94 -13.10 1.39
CA TRP A 145 -5.86 -14.14 1.81
C TRP A 145 -5.99 -15.29 0.80
N ALA A 146 -5.81 -15.00 -0.50
CA ALA A 146 -5.86 -16.00 -1.56
C ALA A 146 -4.53 -16.74 -1.79
N ALA A 147 -3.41 -16.24 -1.24
CA ALA A 147 -2.06 -16.77 -1.47
C ALA A 147 -1.81 -18.12 -0.80
N GLY A 148 -2.16 -19.20 -1.49
CA GLY A 148 -1.91 -20.57 -1.04
C GLY A 148 -2.76 -21.02 0.15
N PRO A 149 -2.54 -22.24 0.66
CA PRO A 149 -3.30 -22.78 1.78
C PRO A 149 -3.08 -21.97 3.06
N VAL A 150 -4.11 -21.87 3.91
CA VAL A 150 -4.00 -21.25 5.24
C VAL A 150 -3.29 -22.25 6.16
N THR A 151 -2.21 -21.81 6.79
CA THR A 151 -1.50 -22.56 7.82
C THR A 151 -1.55 -21.78 9.14
N ASP A 152 -1.36 -22.47 10.26
CA ASP A 152 -1.20 -21.85 11.58
C ASP A 152 -0.16 -20.72 11.58
N VAL A 153 0.99 -20.98 10.95
CA VAL A 153 2.11 -20.05 10.81
C VAL A 153 1.75 -18.84 9.92
N ASN A 154 1.14 -19.06 8.76
CA ASN A 154 0.83 -17.95 7.83
C ASN A 154 -0.44 -17.18 8.20
N LEU A 155 -1.31 -17.75 9.03
CA LEU A 155 -2.48 -17.06 9.54
C LEU A 155 -2.06 -15.87 10.40
N ILE A 156 -1.03 -16.05 11.23
CA ILE A 156 -0.43 -14.97 12.03
C ILE A 156 0.03 -13.83 11.12
N SER A 157 0.83 -14.13 10.09
CA SER A 157 1.33 -13.09 9.19
C SER A 157 0.20 -12.43 8.40
N ARG A 158 -0.81 -13.19 7.94
CA ARG A 158 -2.00 -12.66 7.27
C ARG A 158 -2.78 -11.71 8.17
N MET A 159 -2.96 -12.03 9.45
CA MET A 159 -3.66 -11.18 10.41
C MET A 159 -2.86 -9.90 10.70
N VAL A 160 -1.57 -10.02 11.00
CA VAL A 160 -0.70 -8.87 11.28
C VAL A 160 -0.61 -7.95 10.07
N LEU A 161 -0.40 -8.49 8.86
CA LEU A 161 -0.34 -7.70 7.63
C LEU A 161 -1.70 -7.09 7.26
N SER A 162 -2.81 -7.77 7.51
CA SER A 162 -4.16 -7.19 7.30
C SER A 162 -4.38 -5.98 8.21
N LEU A 163 -4.02 -6.10 9.49
CA LEU A 163 -4.10 -4.99 10.44
C LEU A 163 -3.14 -3.86 10.03
N TYR A 164 -1.92 -4.20 9.63
CA TYR A 164 -0.93 -3.25 9.16
C TYR A 164 -1.42 -2.43 7.97
N LEU A 165 -1.95 -3.11 6.94
CA LEU A 165 -2.54 -2.46 5.77
C LEU A 165 -3.72 -1.57 6.17
N GLY A 166 -4.61 -2.05 7.06
CA GLY A 166 -5.73 -1.27 7.55
C GLY A 166 -5.31 0.03 8.25
N ILE A 167 -4.35 -0.06 9.19
CA ILE A 167 -3.80 1.12 9.88
C ILE A 167 -3.11 2.05 8.86
N GLY A 168 -2.32 1.48 7.94
CA GLY A 168 -1.64 2.23 6.89
C GLY A 168 -2.61 3.04 6.02
N THR A 169 -3.70 2.41 5.57
CA THR A 169 -4.77 3.09 4.82
C THR A 169 -5.40 4.22 5.62
N MET A 170 -5.71 4.01 6.90
CA MET A 170 -6.31 5.07 7.75
C MET A 170 -5.38 6.27 7.93
N LEU A 171 -4.08 6.02 8.10
CA LEU A 171 -3.07 7.08 8.21
C LEU A 171 -2.87 7.82 6.89
N GLU A 172 -2.93 7.11 5.77
CA GLU A 172 -2.89 7.70 4.43
C GLU A 172 -4.10 8.61 4.20
N GLU A 173 -5.31 8.16 4.56
CA GLU A 173 -6.51 8.98 4.42
C GLU A 173 -6.47 10.26 5.25
N ARG A 174 -5.95 10.19 6.49
CA ARG A 174 -5.81 11.38 7.33
C ARG A 174 -4.92 12.43 6.66
N LYS A 175 -3.77 12.00 6.12
CA LYS A 175 -2.88 12.88 5.35
C LYS A 175 -3.55 13.45 4.10
N LEU A 176 -4.27 12.63 3.33
CA LEU A 176 -4.95 13.10 2.13
C LEU A 176 -6.06 14.11 2.47
N LYS A 177 -6.77 13.94 3.59
CA LYS A 177 -7.76 14.91 4.07
C LYS A 177 -7.11 16.24 4.47
N GLU A 178 -5.93 16.19 5.12
CA GLU A 178 -5.16 17.38 5.49
C GLU A 178 -4.61 18.10 4.25
N GLU A 179 -4.12 17.37 3.25
CA GLU A 179 -3.45 17.93 2.07
C GLU A 179 -4.42 18.37 0.95
N LEU A 180 -5.52 17.65 0.73
CA LEU A 180 -6.50 17.91 -0.35
C LEU A 180 -7.80 18.57 0.14
N GLY A 181 -7.99 18.66 1.46
CA GLY A 181 -9.11 19.38 2.07
C GLY A 181 -10.50 18.87 1.66
N HIS A 182 -11.43 19.81 1.49
CA HIS A 182 -12.86 19.52 1.26
C HIS A 182 -13.14 18.63 0.04
N ARG A 183 -12.36 18.76 -1.04
CA ARG A 183 -12.54 17.96 -2.27
C ARG A 183 -12.37 16.46 -1.99
N TYR A 184 -11.39 16.09 -1.18
CA TYR A 184 -11.14 14.69 -0.81
C TYR A 184 -12.17 14.18 0.20
N ILE A 185 -12.62 15.02 1.14
CA ILE A 185 -13.66 14.65 2.10
C ILE A 185 -14.97 14.27 1.40
N GLU A 186 -15.36 15.04 0.39
CA GLU A 186 -16.58 14.76 -0.38
C GLU A 186 -16.44 13.47 -1.21
N TYR A 187 -15.28 13.26 -1.84
CA TYR A 187 -14.95 11.99 -2.49
C TYR A 187 -15.01 10.79 -1.52
N CYS A 188 -14.53 10.94 -0.28
CA CYS A 188 -14.61 9.89 0.74
C CYS A 188 -16.04 9.49 1.12
N ARG A 189 -17.03 10.38 0.95
CA ARG A 189 -18.44 10.05 1.17
C ARG A 189 -19.00 9.18 0.06
N GLN A 190 -18.49 9.37 -1.16
CA GLN A 190 -19.06 8.81 -2.38
C GLN A 190 -18.44 7.47 -2.78
N VAL A 191 -17.13 7.29 -2.60
CA VAL A 191 -16.39 6.09 -2.98
C VAL A 191 -15.96 5.32 -1.73
N PRO A 192 -16.05 3.99 -1.67
CA PRO A 192 -15.62 3.21 -0.49
C PRO A 192 -14.10 3.03 -0.36
N MET A 193 -13.64 2.74 0.86
CA MET A 193 -12.20 2.68 1.17
C MET A 193 -11.48 1.50 0.50
N LEU A 194 -11.97 0.27 0.73
CA LEU A 194 -11.29 -0.97 0.36
C LEU A 194 -12.17 -1.90 -0.49
N VAL A 195 -13.45 -2.07 -0.18
CA VAL A 195 -14.33 -3.00 -0.91
C VAL A 195 -15.24 -2.20 -1.86
N PRO A 196 -15.22 -2.46 -3.17
CA PRO A 196 -16.04 -1.76 -4.15
C PRO A 196 -17.48 -2.29 -4.11
N TRP A 197 -18.29 -1.72 -3.23
CA TRP A 197 -19.73 -2.01 -3.10
C TRP A 197 -20.62 -0.95 -3.75
N LYS A 198 -20.05 0.20 -4.11
CA LYS A 198 -20.73 1.31 -4.80
C LYS A 198 -19.77 2.04 -5.73
N THR A 199 -20.31 2.62 -6.80
CA THR A 199 -19.58 3.44 -7.76
C THR A 199 -19.87 4.92 -7.48
N GLY A 200 -18.84 5.71 -7.18
CA GLY A 200 -18.96 7.17 -7.00
C GLY A 200 -19.33 7.90 -8.29
N PRO A 201 -19.53 9.22 -8.30
CA PRO A 201 -19.76 9.98 -9.52
C PRO A 201 -18.51 10.00 -10.41
N GLY A 202 -18.72 9.90 -11.72
CA GLY A 202 -17.66 9.93 -12.71
C GLY A 202 -17.44 11.36 -13.13
N GLY A 203 -16.39 11.99 -12.61
CA GLY A 203 -16.02 13.35 -12.96
C GLY A 203 -14.53 13.53 -12.71
N ASP A 204 -13.80 13.82 -13.77
CA ASP A 204 -12.50 14.44 -13.64
C ASP A 204 -12.73 15.79 -12.96
N ALA A 205 -12.25 15.95 -11.73
CA ALA A 205 -12.31 17.22 -11.01
C ALA A 205 -11.27 18.22 -11.57
N THR A 206 -11.17 18.30 -12.89
CA THR A 206 -10.33 19.25 -13.64
C THR A 206 -11.14 20.34 -14.33
N ASP A 207 -12.48 20.29 -14.38
CA ASP A 207 -13.27 21.26 -15.16
C ASP A 207 -14.27 22.10 -14.34
N THR A 208 -13.81 22.84 -13.31
CA THR A 208 -14.68 23.92 -12.77
C THR A 208 -13.97 25.12 -12.13
N GLU A 209 -12.66 25.30 -12.32
CA GLU A 209 -11.96 26.48 -11.76
C GLU A 209 -11.11 27.27 -12.77
N ASN A 210 -11.34 27.09 -14.09
CA ASN A 210 -10.65 27.88 -15.12
C ASN A 210 -11.58 28.58 -16.13
N GLN A 211 -12.85 28.81 -15.77
CA GLN A 211 -13.79 29.63 -16.56
C GLN A 211 -14.34 30.86 -15.82
N LYS A 212 -13.75 31.24 -14.69
CA LYS A 212 -14.00 32.54 -14.05
C LYS A 212 -12.69 33.19 -13.62
N LYS A 213 -11.93 33.66 -14.61
CA LYS A 213 -11.08 34.85 -14.47
C LYS A 213 -10.76 35.42 -15.84
#